data_AF-A0A2G2C805-F1
#
_entry.id   AF-A0A2G2C805-F1
#
_cell.length_a   1.000
_cell.length_b   1.000
_cell.length_c   1.000
_cell.angle_alpha   90.00
_cell.angle_beta   90.00
_cell.angle_gamma   90.00
#
_symmetry.space_group_name_H-M   'P 1'
#
loop_
_entity.id
_entity.type
_entity.pdbx_description
1 polymer ?
#
loop_
_entity_poly.entity_id
_entity_poly.type
_entity_poly.pdbx_seq_one_letter_code
_entity_poly.pdbx_strand_id
1 'polypeptide(L)'
;VAAHDPEPLKAVITLCSTVDRFADDIHYKGGCLLNENLGWGATMWAYSSRAPDPALRPDWREMWLERLKAEPFLPSLWLRHQTRDTYWKQGSVIEDYSAIKAKVLAIGGWGDAYKNAVPQLVEALPGAKGIVGPWVHKYPHFAIPEPRIGFLQEALRWWDQWLKGIDTGVEADPDYRVYLMDGMRPAAWVSQRPGRWIAETDGATSHLAEKVLHLTDNGLTDDTGTLSSVIQTPAHCGADAGEYCAIWLGPEMPGDQRHDDALSATFDTAPLAADFDIVGAPRISLDLTSDRPQGQIAVRLNHVHPDGASTRITYGVLNLCHRDSPETPATVPCGDVFTVSFDLDHIAYRVPAGHRLRVSVSNAYWPLIWPSPEISSLRLASGQLVLPHRPTTGGDEYVFPPPVTAPAWATETLRAENHVRRQETDMVTGEVSLIIEDDFGKVRDCDHGLIAGSIARERWSIKPDDPLSAKGVCHWTEELERDDIRLRTETHSKMWSDATLFHLTARVEAYENDILIYERDVADSIERHFM
;
A
#
# COMPACT_ATOMS: atom_id res chain seq x y z
N VAL A 1 -2.12 -20.54 -6.94
CA VAL A 1 -3.13 -21.62 -7.12
C VAL A 1 -3.75 -21.61 -8.51
N ALA A 2 -4.44 -20.54 -8.93
CA ALA A 2 -5.17 -20.52 -10.20
C ALA A 2 -4.30 -20.80 -11.44
N ALA A 3 -3.06 -20.30 -11.45
CA ALA A 3 -2.08 -20.56 -12.51
C ALA A 3 -1.56 -22.02 -12.58
N HIS A 4 -1.78 -22.84 -11.54
CA HIS A 4 -1.47 -24.28 -11.60
C HIS A 4 -2.59 -25.10 -12.28
N ASP A 5 -3.68 -24.44 -12.67
CA ASP A 5 -4.82 -25.03 -13.39
C ASP A 5 -5.28 -26.41 -12.87
N PRO A 6 -5.55 -26.55 -11.55
CA PRO A 6 -6.09 -27.81 -11.05
C PRO A 6 -7.49 -28.04 -11.64
N GLU A 7 -7.73 -29.20 -12.25
CA GLU A 7 -8.96 -29.53 -12.97
C GLU A 7 -10.27 -29.10 -12.24
N PRO A 8 -10.42 -29.26 -10.91
CA PRO A 8 -11.64 -28.87 -10.21
C PRO A 8 -11.89 -27.36 -10.09
N LEU A 9 -10.88 -26.50 -10.30
CA LEU A 9 -11.00 -25.06 -10.09
C LEU A 9 -11.62 -24.37 -11.32
N LYS A 10 -12.88 -23.95 -11.21
CA LYS A 10 -13.61 -23.31 -12.33
C LYS A 10 -13.66 -21.78 -12.26
N ALA A 11 -13.59 -21.22 -11.06
CA ALA A 11 -13.67 -19.79 -10.84
C ALA A 11 -12.87 -19.36 -9.60
N VAL A 12 -12.49 -18.09 -9.57
CA VAL A 12 -11.78 -17.40 -8.49
C VAL A 12 -12.43 -16.04 -8.25
N ILE A 13 -12.53 -15.66 -6.98
CA ILE A 13 -12.70 -14.26 -6.56
C ILE A 13 -11.41 -13.89 -5.85
N THR A 14 -10.69 -12.90 -6.39
CA THR A 14 -9.48 -12.37 -5.76
C THR A 14 -9.80 -10.99 -5.20
N LEU A 15 -9.40 -10.73 -3.96
CA LEU A 15 -9.77 -9.53 -3.22
C LEU A 15 -8.51 -8.92 -2.61
N CYS A 16 -8.28 -7.64 -2.88
CA CYS A 16 -7.14 -6.89 -2.34
C CYS A 16 -5.79 -7.63 -2.55
N SER A 17 -5.62 -8.21 -3.74
CA SER A 17 -4.48 -9.08 -4.10
C SER A 17 -3.49 -8.35 -5.00
N THR A 18 -2.26 -8.86 -5.10
CA THR A 18 -1.27 -8.41 -6.09
C THR A 18 -1.09 -9.41 -7.23
N VAL A 19 -0.68 -8.92 -8.41
CA VAL A 19 -0.17 -9.76 -9.52
C VAL A 19 1.36 -9.82 -9.56
N ASP A 20 2.03 -8.88 -8.90
CA ASP A 20 3.49 -8.79 -8.79
C ASP A 20 3.91 -8.59 -7.33
N ARG A 21 4.50 -9.64 -6.75
CA ARG A 21 4.91 -9.69 -5.34
C ARG A 21 6.12 -8.80 -5.02
N PHE A 22 6.82 -8.28 -6.02
CA PHE A 22 7.95 -7.37 -5.85
C PHE A 22 7.56 -5.92 -6.08
N ALA A 23 6.79 -5.62 -7.13
CA ALA A 23 6.52 -4.23 -7.49
C ALA A 23 5.32 -3.60 -6.76
N ASP A 24 4.34 -4.42 -6.34
CA ASP A 24 3.08 -3.98 -5.75
C ASP A 24 2.71 -4.87 -4.54
N ASP A 25 3.61 -4.93 -3.58
CA ASP A 25 3.39 -5.60 -2.30
C ASP A 25 4.12 -4.87 -1.17
N ILE A 26 3.79 -5.18 0.08
CA ILE A 26 4.36 -4.58 1.30
C ILE A 26 5.90 -4.58 1.41
N HIS A 27 6.62 -5.29 0.54
CA HIS A 27 8.08 -5.40 0.62
C HIS A 27 8.77 -4.29 -0.16
N TYR A 28 8.37 -4.11 -1.42
CA TYR A 28 9.02 -3.23 -2.36
C TYR A 28 7.98 -2.55 -3.25
N LYS A 29 8.29 -1.32 -3.68
CA LYS A 29 7.53 -0.60 -4.71
C LYS A 29 8.50 0.12 -5.63
N GLY A 30 8.44 -0.15 -6.93
CA GLY A 30 9.39 0.41 -7.89
C GLY A 30 10.86 0.14 -7.56
N GLY A 31 11.15 -0.97 -6.87
CA GLY A 31 12.51 -1.30 -6.37
C GLY A 31 12.94 -0.52 -5.12
N CYS A 32 12.10 0.35 -4.57
CA CYS A 32 12.32 0.98 -3.27
C CYS A 32 11.84 0.05 -2.14
N LEU A 33 12.58 0.01 -1.02
CA LEU A 33 12.17 -0.73 0.19
C LEU A 33 11.05 0.01 0.91
N LEU A 34 9.91 -0.66 1.09
CA LEU A 34 8.83 -0.17 1.94
C LEU A 34 9.14 -0.47 3.41
N ASN A 35 8.86 0.49 4.29
CA ASN A 35 9.01 0.26 5.73
C ASN A 35 8.02 -0.80 6.26
N GLU A 36 6.93 -1.04 5.51
CA GLU A 36 5.97 -2.12 5.74
C GLU A 36 6.64 -3.51 5.71
N ASN A 37 7.81 -3.67 5.09
CA ASN A 37 8.59 -4.90 5.19
C ASN A 37 8.91 -5.26 6.66
N LEU A 38 9.30 -4.26 7.46
CA LEU A 38 9.46 -4.42 8.91
C LEU A 38 8.10 -4.36 9.64
N GLY A 39 7.21 -3.41 9.32
CA GLY A 39 5.91 -3.25 10.00
C GLY A 39 5.04 -4.50 9.93
N TRP A 40 4.80 -5.00 8.72
CA TRP A 40 4.09 -6.27 8.51
C TRP A 40 4.87 -7.46 9.06
N GLY A 41 6.19 -7.46 8.94
CA GLY A 41 7.01 -8.51 9.52
C GLY A 41 6.92 -8.57 11.04
N ALA A 42 6.78 -7.43 11.72
CA ALA A 42 6.50 -7.35 13.14
C ALA A 42 5.10 -7.87 13.48
N THR A 43 4.10 -7.58 12.63
CA THR A 43 2.75 -8.15 12.76
C THR A 43 2.79 -9.68 12.65
N MET A 44 3.50 -10.23 11.66
CA MET A 44 3.65 -11.69 11.49
C MET A 44 4.38 -12.33 12.67
N TRP A 45 5.41 -11.65 13.18
CA TRP A 45 6.18 -12.05 14.37
C TRP A 45 5.32 -12.08 15.63
N ALA A 46 4.40 -11.12 15.78
CA ALA A 46 3.45 -11.10 16.88
C ALA A 46 2.37 -12.18 16.72
N TYR A 47 1.71 -12.23 15.57
CA TYR A 47 0.54 -13.09 15.35
C TYR A 47 0.87 -14.58 15.40
N SER A 48 2.04 -14.96 14.89
CA SER A 48 2.49 -16.35 14.86
C SER A 48 2.97 -16.83 16.24
N SER A 49 3.37 -15.90 17.13
CA SER A 49 3.78 -16.18 18.50
C SER A 49 2.63 -16.59 19.43
N ARG A 50 1.37 -16.34 19.05
CA ARG A 50 0.19 -16.60 19.89
C ARG A 50 -0.01 -18.09 20.18
N ALA A 51 -0.37 -18.38 21.42
CA ALA A 51 -0.70 -19.71 21.88
C ALA A 51 -2.01 -20.24 21.26
N PRO A 52 -2.15 -21.56 21.04
CA PRO A 52 -3.46 -22.18 20.82
C PRO A 52 -4.37 -22.00 22.06
N ASP A 53 -5.69 -22.00 21.87
CA ASP A 53 -6.63 -22.03 23.01
C ASP A 53 -6.44 -23.35 23.81
N PRO A 54 -6.09 -23.28 25.11
CA PRO A 54 -5.91 -24.45 25.96
C PRO A 54 -7.12 -25.40 26.02
N ALA A 55 -8.34 -24.92 25.76
CA ALA A 55 -9.54 -25.74 25.77
C ALA A 55 -9.68 -26.65 24.53
N LEU A 56 -8.99 -26.34 23.43
CA LEU A 56 -9.16 -27.07 22.17
C LEU A 56 -8.27 -28.31 22.04
N ARG A 57 -7.18 -28.39 22.84
CA ARG A 57 -6.26 -29.53 22.79
C ARG A 57 -5.40 -29.65 24.06
N PRO A 58 -5.11 -30.88 24.53
CA PRO A 58 -4.34 -31.10 25.77
C PRO A 58 -2.83 -30.77 25.63
N ASP A 59 -2.28 -30.86 24.43
CA ASP A 59 -0.85 -30.61 24.12
C ASP A 59 -0.58 -29.17 23.64
N TRP A 60 -1.51 -28.23 23.92
CA TRP A 60 -1.42 -26.83 23.49
C TRP A 60 -0.08 -26.18 23.85
N ARG A 61 0.45 -26.49 25.04
CA ARG A 61 1.69 -25.90 25.57
C ARG A 61 2.93 -26.41 24.84
N GLU A 62 2.99 -27.72 24.57
CA GLU A 62 4.09 -28.31 23.80
C GLU A 62 4.10 -27.74 22.38
N MET A 63 2.93 -27.73 21.73
CA MET A 63 2.76 -27.17 20.39
C MET A 63 3.12 -25.68 20.35
N TRP A 64 2.76 -24.91 21.38
CA TRP A 64 3.09 -23.48 21.46
C TRP A 64 4.59 -23.25 21.51
N LEU A 65 5.30 -23.97 22.40
CA LEU A 65 6.76 -23.85 22.51
C LEU A 65 7.49 -24.36 21.27
N GLU A 66 6.97 -25.40 20.60
CA GLU A 66 7.51 -25.86 19.31
C GLU A 66 7.38 -24.77 18.24
N ARG A 67 6.19 -24.16 18.11
CA ARG A 67 5.93 -23.08 17.16
C ARG A 67 6.83 -21.86 17.42
N LEU A 68 6.94 -21.42 18.67
CA LEU A 68 7.81 -20.29 19.04
C LEU A 68 9.28 -20.54 18.67
N LYS A 69 9.76 -21.77 18.81
CA LYS A 69 11.12 -22.16 18.40
C LYS A 69 11.29 -22.18 16.88
N ALA A 70 10.28 -22.64 16.16
CA ALA A 70 10.32 -22.84 14.71
C ALA A 70 9.99 -21.59 13.89
N GLU A 71 9.33 -20.60 14.50
CA GLU A 71 8.87 -19.40 13.81
C GLU A 71 10.04 -18.63 13.18
N PRO A 72 9.98 -18.30 11.87
CA PRO A 72 11.02 -17.53 11.20
C PRO A 72 10.88 -16.03 11.45
N PHE A 73 12.01 -15.31 11.49
CA PHE A 73 12.01 -13.85 11.44
C PHE A 73 11.99 -13.38 9.98
N LEU A 74 10.78 -13.20 9.43
CA LEU A 74 10.56 -12.95 8.00
C LEU A 74 11.19 -11.65 7.44
N PRO A 75 11.28 -10.52 8.17
CA PRO A 75 11.98 -9.32 7.66
C PRO A 75 13.40 -9.59 7.16
N SER A 76 14.17 -10.43 7.87
CA SER A 76 15.51 -10.81 7.45
C SER A 76 15.49 -11.58 6.11
N LEU A 77 14.53 -12.48 5.93
CA LEU A 77 14.40 -13.24 4.68
C LEU A 77 14.05 -12.32 3.52
N TRP A 78 13.02 -11.48 3.67
CA TRP A 78 12.55 -10.59 2.60
C TRP A 78 13.63 -9.59 2.18
N LEU A 79 14.37 -9.04 3.14
CA LEU A 79 15.42 -8.05 2.87
C LEU A 79 16.65 -8.63 2.15
N ARG A 80 16.80 -9.96 2.09
CA ARG A 80 17.83 -10.60 1.24
C ARG A 80 17.44 -10.64 -0.24
N HIS A 81 16.16 -10.44 -0.56
CA HIS A 81 15.63 -10.46 -1.92
C HIS A 81 15.36 -9.04 -2.43
N GLN A 82 16.41 -8.22 -2.53
CA GLN A 82 16.33 -6.80 -2.92
C GLN A 82 16.11 -6.60 -4.43
N THR A 83 16.15 -7.66 -5.22
CA THR A 83 15.84 -7.65 -6.65
C THR A 83 14.66 -8.57 -6.93
N ARG A 84 14.03 -8.41 -8.10
CA ARG A 84 12.92 -9.26 -8.57
C ARG A 84 13.41 -10.65 -9.01
N ASP A 85 13.97 -11.39 -8.08
CA ASP A 85 14.52 -12.72 -8.31
C ASP A 85 13.44 -13.83 -8.28
N THR A 86 13.88 -15.08 -8.31
CA THR A 86 13.01 -16.26 -8.29
C THR A 86 12.08 -16.33 -7.07
N TYR A 87 12.46 -15.73 -5.94
CA TYR A 87 11.65 -15.72 -4.73
C TYR A 87 10.36 -14.93 -4.92
N TRP A 88 10.42 -13.80 -5.63
CA TRP A 88 9.23 -13.00 -5.92
C TRP A 88 8.44 -13.52 -7.11
N LYS A 89 9.14 -13.98 -8.15
CA LYS A 89 8.52 -14.52 -9.37
C LYS A 89 7.56 -15.68 -9.09
N GLN A 90 7.92 -16.60 -8.20
CA GLN A 90 7.09 -17.77 -7.90
C GLN A 90 5.67 -17.42 -7.42
N GLY A 91 5.51 -16.27 -6.76
CA GLY A 91 4.23 -15.82 -6.20
C GLY A 91 3.51 -14.78 -7.08
N SER A 92 4.08 -14.43 -8.24
CA SER A 92 3.59 -13.38 -9.11
C SER A 92 2.88 -14.02 -10.31
N VAL A 93 1.59 -13.70 -10.51
CA VAL A 93 0.83 -14.26 -11.63
C VAL A 93 1.07 -13.53 -12.95
N ILE A 94 1.69 -12.35 -12.90
CA ILE A 94 2.11 -11.60 -14.10
C ILE A 94 3.13 -12.35 -14.97
N GLU A 95 3.80 -13.38 -14.43
CA GLU A 95 4.72 -14.22 -15.19
C GLU A 95 4.04 -14.93 -16.37
N ASP A 96 2.80 -15.38 -16.18
CA ASP A 96 1.99 -16.01 -17.22
C ASP A 96 0.51 -15.96 -16.84
N TYR A 97 -0.17 -14.88 -17.21
CA TYR A 97 -1.62 -14.78 -17.03
C TYR A 97 -2.37 -15.89 -17.78
N SER A 98 -1.83 -16.36 -18.92
CA SER A 98 -2.51 -17.37 -19.74
C SER A 98 -2.62 -18.71 -19.03
N ALA A 99 -1.80 -18.97 -18.01
CA ALA A 99 -1.89 -20.17 -17.17
C ALA A 99 -3.18 -20.20 -16.31
N ILE A 100 -3.83 -19.05 -16.09
CA ILE A 100 -5.08 -18.96 -15.35
C ILE A 100 -6.24 -19.30 -16.29
N LYS A 101 -6.82 -20.50 -16.13
CA LYS A 101 -8.01 -20.94 -16.90
C LYS A 101 -9.33 -20.71 -16.18
N ALA A 102 -9.29 -20.62 -14.84
CA ALA A 102 -10.44 -20.32 -14.03
C ALA A 102 -10.99 -18.92 -14.36
N LYS A 103 -12.30 -18.75 -14.26
CA LYS A 103 -12.94 -17.43 -14.43
C LYS A 103 -12.58 -16.54 -13.24
N VAL A 104 -12.13 -15.31 -13.51
CA VAL A 104 -11.65 -14.39 -12.47
C VAL A 104 -12.61 -13.22 -12.27
N LEU A 105 -13.04 -13.03 -11.03
CA LEU A 105 -13.61 -11.77 -10.55
C LEU A 105 -12.59 -11.13 -9.59
N ALA A 106 -12.03 -9.99 -9.99
CA ALA A 106 -11.05 -9.25 -9.20
C ALA A 106 -11.70 -8.06 -8.49
N ILE A 107 -11.42 -7.89 -7.21
CA ILE A 107 -12.06 -6.88 -6.36
C ILE A 107 -10.99 -6.14 -5.56
N GLY A 108 -11.08 -4.82 -5.49
CA GLY A 108 -10.13 -3.98 -4.76
C GLY A 108 -10.74 -2.66 -4.31
N GLY A 109 -9.91 -1.78 -3.74
CA GLY A 109 -10.30 -0.44 -3.31
C GLY A 109 -9.26 0.62 -3.64
N TRP A 110 -9.68 1.86 -3.85
CA TRP A 110 -8.77 2.97 -4.15
C TRP A 110 -7.93 3.42 -2.95
N GLY A 111 -8.38 3.13 -1.72
CA GLY A 111 -7.64 3.35 -0.48
C GLY A 111 -6.75 2.18 -0.07
N ASP A 112 -6.72 1.10 -0.86
CA ASP A 112 -5.91 -0.10 -0.64
C ASP A 112 -4.50 0.06 -1.28
N ALA A 113 -3.50 -0.65 -0.78
CA ALA A 113 -2.18 -0.77 -1.40
C ALA A 113 -2.24 -1.50 -2.76
N TYR A 114 -3.15 -2.46 -2.91
CA TYR A 114 -3.15 -3.43 -4.01
C TYR A 114 -4.05 -3.05 -5.21
N LYS A 115 -4.32 -1.74 -5.38
CA LYS A 115 -5.30 -1.24 -6.36
C LYS A 115 -4.95 -1.53 -7.82
N ASN A 116 -3.67 -1.77 -8.14
CA ASN A 116 -3.19 -1.98 -9.51
C ASN A 116 -3.59 -3.35 -10.10
N ALA A 117 -3.79 -4.36 -9.26
CA ALA A 117 -4.01 -5.73 -9.74
C ALA A 117 -5.34 -5.92 -10.47
N VAL A 118 -6.41 -5.24 -10.04
CA VAL A 118 -7.75 -5.40 -10.64
C VAL A 118 -7.76 -5.01 -12.12
N PRO A 119 -7.37 -3.78 -12.52
CA PRO A 119 -7.33 -3.43 -13.93
C PRO A 119 -6.33 -4.29 -14.72
N GLN A 120 -5.17 -4.63 -14.15
CA GLN A 120 -4.19 -5.51 -14.81
C GLN A 120 -4.76 -6.90 -15.13
N LEU A 121 -5.52 -7.51 -14.21
CA LEU A 121 -6.17 -8.80 -14.44
C LEU A 121 -7.28 -8.72 -15.48
N VAL A 122 -8.09 -7.64 -15.47
CA VAL A 122 -9.17 -7.44 -16.45
C VAL A 122 -8.60 -7.28 -17.87
N GLU A 123 -7.50 -6.53 -18.02
CA GLU A 123 -6.84 -6.35 -19.32
C GLU A 123 -6.16 -7.64 -19.79
N ALA A 124 -5.58 -8.42 -18.87
CA ALA A 124 -4.80 -9.61 -19.24
C ALA A 124 -5.62 -10.88 -19.46
N LEU A 125 -6.77 -11.02 -18.81
CA LEU A 125 -7.55 -12.27 -18.79
C LEU A 125 -8.89 -12.12 -19.53
N PRO A 126 -9.11 -12.86 -20.63
CA PRO A 126 -10.37 -12.80 -21.37
C PRO A 126 -11.60 -13.16 -20.51
N GLY A 127 -12.53 -12.22 -20.41
CA GLY A 127 -13.78 -12.37 -19.65
C GLY A 127 -13.59 -12.30 -18.13
N ALA A 128 -12.45 -11.84 -17.64
CA ALA A 128 -12.32 -11.42 -16.25
C ALA A 128 -13.17 -10.18 -15.99
N LYS A 129 -13.69 -10.07 -14.77
CA LYS A 129 -14.50 -8.92 -14.33
C LYS A 129 -13.81 -8.25 -13.16
N GLY A 130 -13.84 -6.93 -13.11
CA GLY A 130 -13.21 -6.13 -12.05
C GLY A 130 -14.20 -5.23 -11.32
N ILE A 131 -14.04 -5.09 -10.00
CA ILE A 131 -14.79 -4.14 -9.17
C ILE A 131 -13.82 -3.37 -8.28
N VAL A 132 -13.81 -2.03 -8.36
CA VAL A 132 -12.98 -1.20 -7.46
C VAL A 132 -13.81 -0.10 -6.83
N GLY A 133 -13.97 -0.16 -5.50
CA GLY A 133 -14.66 0.85 -4.72
C GLY A 133 -13.72 1.86 -4.07
N PRO A 134 -14.23 2.80 -3.27
CA PRO A 134 -13.40 3.78 -2.56
C PRO A 134 -12.69 3.21 -1.32
N TRP A 135 -12.75 1.90 -1.11
CA TRP A 135 -12.43 1.23 0.15
C TRP A 135 -10.94 1.16 0.45
N VAL A 136 -10.62 1.04 1.75
CA VAL A 136 -9.32 0.55 2.26
C VAL A 136 -9.22 -0.98 2.17
N HIS A 137 -8.16 -1.59 2.70
CA HIS A 137 -7.85 -3.03 2.62
C HIS A 137 -8.81 -3.93 3.43
N LYS A 138 -10.09 -3.96 3.06
CA LYS A 138 -11.19 -4.70 3.71
C LYS A 138 -12.22 -5.19 2.68
N TYR A 139 -13.08 -6.12 3.09
CA TYR A 139 -14.14 -6.61 2.21
C TYR A 139 -15.22 -5.54 1.94
N PRO A 140 -15.72 -5.39 0.70
CA PRO A 140 -16.59 -4.27 0.32
C PRO A 140 -17.93 -4.13 1.07
N HIS A 141 -18.38 -5.20 1.74
CA HIS A 141 -19.64 -5.19 2.49
C HIS A 141 -19.51 -4.62 3.92
N PHE A 142 -18.28 -4.42 4.42
CA PHE A 142 -18.02 -3.72 5.68
C PHE A 142 -16.88 -2.70 5.61
N ALA A 143 -16.14 -2.63 4.50
CA ALA A 143 -15.06 -1.68 4.32
C ALA A 143 -15.57 -0.23 4.31
N ILE A 144 -14.66 0.68 4.66
CA ILE A 144 -14.86 2.12 4.60
C ILE A 144 -13.76 2.73 3.74
N PRO A 145 -13.95 3.94 3.19
CA PRO A 145 -15.18 4.74 3.21
C PRO A 145 -16.36 4.15 2.42
N GLU A 146 -17.56 4.61 2.75
CA GLU A 146 -18.78 4.40 1.94
C GLU A 146 -18.64 4.99 0.51
N PRO A 147 -19.38 4.49 -0.49
CA PRO A 147 -20.42 3.45 -0.39
C PRO A 147 -19.90 2.02 -0.38
N ARG A 148 -20.46 1.20 0.51
CA ARG A 148 -20.36 -0.25 0.49
C ARG A 148 -21.31 -0.87 -0.54
N ILE A 149 -21.00 -2.09 -0.95
CA ILE A 149 -21.82 -2.85 -1.91
C ILE A 149 -22.23 -4.21 -1.35
N GLY A 150 -23.24 -4.81 -1.97
CA GLY A 150 -23.63 -6.22 -1.78
C GLY A 150 -22.59 -7.21 -2.29
N PHE A 151 -21.40 -7.23 -1.68
CA PHE A 151 -20.30 -8.13 -2.04
C PHE A 151 -20.69 -9.60 -1.95
N LEU A 152 -21.42 -10.00 -0.91
CA LEU A 152 -21.84 -11.40 -0.75
C LEU A 152 -22.79 -11.83 -1.88
N GLN A 153 -23.62 -10.91 -2.35
CA GLN A 153 -24.53 -11.14 -3.48
C GLN A 153 -23.75 -11.25 -4.79
N GLU A 154 -22.77 -10.39 -5.04
CA GLU A 154 -21.89 -10.50 -6.22
C GLU A 154 -21.08 -11.80 -6.21
N ALA A 155 -20.54 -12.18 -5.05
CA ALA A 155 -19.82 -13.44 -4.90
C ALA A 155 -20.73 -14.64 -5.16
N LEU A 156 -21.95 -14.65 -4.61
CA LEU A 156 -22.91 -15.73 -4.84
C LEU A 156 -23.28 -15.86 -6.32
N ARG A 157 -23.55 -14.75 -7.01
CA ARG A 157 -23.83 -14.75 -8.47
C ARG A 157 -22.70 -15.39 -9.26
N TRP A 158 -21.45 -15.05 -8.91
CA TRP A 158 -20.26 -15.59 -9.56
C TRP A 158 -20.10 -17.10 -9.33
N TRP A 159 -20.24 -17.54 -8.08
CA TRP A 159 -20.14 -18.96 -7.74
C TRP A 159 -21.26 -19.80 -8.34
N ASP A 160 -22.49 -19.29 -8.34
CA ASP A 160 -23.64 -20.00 -8.91
C ASP A 160 -23.49 -20.20 -10.43
N GLN A 161 -22.94 -19.22 -11.17
CA GLN A 161 -22.61 -19.35 -12.59
C GLN A 161 -21.60 -20.48 -12.83
N TRP A 162 -20.44 -20.40 -12.19
CA TRP A 162 -19.29 -21.20 -12.60
C TRP A 162 -19.14 -22.53 -11.86
N LEU A 163 -19.75 -22.68 -10.68
CA LEU A 163 -19.68 -23.90 -9.88
C LEU A 163 -20.99 -24.71 -9.90
N LYS A 164 -22.13 -24.06 -10.15
CA LYS A 164 -23.45 -24.74 -10.16
C LYS A 164 -24.14 -24.74 -11.53
N GLY A 165 -23.63 -24.00 -12.51
CA GLY A 165 -24.23 -23.89 -13.84
C GLY A 165 -25.59 -23.19 -13.84
N ILE A 166 -25.85 -22.32 -12.84
CA ILE A 166 -27.05 -21.50 -12.77
C ILE A 166 -26.76 -20.21 -13.54
N ASP A 167 -27.57 -19.87 -14.54
CA ASP A 167 -27.39 -18.62 -15.28
C ASP A 167 -27.73 -17.41 -14.40
N THR A 168 -26.70 -16.66 -13.99
CA THR A 168 -26.81 -15.45 -13.17
C THR A 168 -26.56 -14.16 -13.96
N GLY A 169 -26.30 -14.28 -15.27
CA GLY A 169 -26.01 -13.16 -16.16
C GLY A 169 -24.66 -12.46 -15.95
N VAL A 170 -23.78 -12.95 -15.06
CA VAL A 170 -22.49 -12.29 -14.75
C VAL A 170 -21.55 -12.16 -15.95
N GLU A 171 -21.71 -12.99 -16.98
CA GLU A 171 -20.94 -12.87 -18.23
C GLU A 171 -21.25 -11.56 -18.97
N ALA A 172 -22.48 -11.06 -18.84
CA ALA A 172 -22.95 -9.82 -19.45
C ALA A 172 -22.71 -8.58 -18.58
N ASP A 173 -22.19 -8.73 -17.35
CA ASP A 173 -21.77 -7.58 -16.55
C ASP A 173 -20.65 -6.81 -17.29
N PRO A 174 -20.53 -5.49 -17.11
CA PRO A 174 -19.37 -4.74 -17.61
C PRO A 174 -18.05 -5.34 -17.12
N ASP A 175 -17.02 -5.27 -17.96
CA ASP A 175 -15.69 -5.80 -17.67
C ASP A 175 -15.09 -5.14 -16.42
N TYR A 176 -15.30 -3.84 -16.27
CA TYR A 176 -14.78 -3.07 -15.16
C TYR A 176 -15.82 -2.13 -14.57
N ARG A 177 -16.13 -2.29 -13.28
CA ARG A 177 -17.09 -1.45 -12.54
C ARG A 177 -16.33 -0.73 -11.43
N VAL A 178 -16.21 0.59 -11.53
CA VAL A 178 -15.38 1.35 -10.59
C VAL A 178 -16.03 2.59 -10.02
N TYR A 179 -15.66 2.93 -8.80
CA TYR A 179 -16.16 4.12 -8.13
C TYR A 179 -15.29 5.33 -8.47
N LEU A 180 -15.80 6.21 -9.32
CA LEU A 180 -15.19 7.49 -9.64
C LEU A 180 -15.36 8.44 -8.45
N MET A 181 -14.27 8.70 -7.74
CA MET A 181 -14.28 9.55 -6.55
C MET A 181 -14.31 11.03 -6.96
N ASP A 182 -15.24 11.78 -6.39
CA ASP A 182 -15.21 13.23 -6.51
C ASP A 182 -14.05 13.81 -5.70
N GLY A 183 -13.47 14.90 -6.23
CA GLY A 183 -12.44 15.64 -5.55
C GLY A 183 -12.96 16.22 -4.24
N MET A 184 -12.30 15.87 -3.13
CA MET A 184 -12.59 16.41 -1.81
C MET A 184 -11.31 16.91 -1.14
N ARG A 185 -11.49 17.71 -0.09
CA ARG A 185 -10.38 18.23 0.73
C ARG A 185 -9.61 17.08 1.40
N PRO A 186 -8.31 17.26 1.67
CA PRO A 186 -7.50 16.22 2.28
C PRO A 186 -7.98 15.95 3.71
N ALA A 187 -8.07 14.66 4.04
CA ALA A 187 -8.40 14.20 5.38
C ALA A 187 -7.78 12.80 5.53
N ALA A 188 -6.99 12.62 6.58
CA ALA A 188 -6.33 11.35 6.86
C ALA A 188 -7.32 10.23 7.26
N TRP A 189 -8.59 10.59 7.49
CA TRP A 189 -9.69 9.65 7.70
C TRP A 189 -10.99 10.20 7.12
N VAL A 190 -11.75 9.34 6.42
CA VAL A 190 -13.09 9.66 5.89
C VAL A 190 -14.01 8.45 6.06
N SER A 191 -15.24 8.67 6.50
CA SER A 191 -16.25 7.61 6.61
C SER A 191 -17.01 7.37 5.30
N GLN A 192 -17.05 8.38 4.43
CA GLN A 192 -17.75 8.35 3.16
C GLN A 192 -16.96 9.13 2.11
N ARG A 193 -16.97 8.62 0.88
CA ARG A 193 -16.37 9.27 -0.28
C ARG A 193 -17.45 9.65 -1.30
N PRO A 194 -17.64 10.95 -1.61
CA PRO A 194 -18.52 11.35 -2.70
C PRO A 194 -17.99 10.84 -4.04
N GLY A 195 -18.90 10.59 -4.97
CA GLY A 195 -18.57 10.00 -6.26
C GLY A 195 -19.75 9.24 -6.84
N ARG A 196 -19.46 8.44 -7.87
CA ARG A 196 -20.43 7.55 -8.51
C ARG A 196 -19.75 6.32 -9.09
N TRP A 197 -20.51 5.24 -9.23
CA TRP A 197 -20.06 4.08 -9.99
C TRP A 197 -20.11 4.37 -11.49
N ILE A 198 -19.09 3.94 -12.22
CA ILE A 198 -19.00 3.96 -13.67
C ILE A 198 -18.67 2.56 -14.17
N ALA A 199 -18.88 2.31 -15.46
CA ALA A 199 -18.68 1.00 -16.07
C ALA A 199 -17.92 1.10 -17.40
N GLU A 200 -16.99 0.16 -17.61
CA GLU A 200 -16.31 -0.10 -18.88
C GLU A 200 -16.66 -1.49 -19.39
N THR A 201 -16.90 -1.58 -20.70
CA THR A 201 -17.30 -2.82 -21.38
C THR A 201 -16.23 -3.36 -22.34
N ASP A 202 -15.10 -2.67 -22.46
CA ASP A 202 -13.99 -3.02 -23.35
C ASP A 202 -12.68 -3.00 -22.56
N GLY A 203 -12.49 -4.02 -21.70
CA GLY A 203 -11.37 -4.05 -20.76
C GLY A 203 -11.53 -3.08 -19.59
N ALA A 204 -10.40 -2.61 -19.04
CA ALA A 204 -10.38 -1.77 -17.85
C ALA A 204 -10.16 -0.30 -18.18
N THR A 205 -8.98 0.06 -18.70
CA THR A 205 -8.60 1.47 -18.93
C THR A 205 -7.73 1.68 -20.18
N SER A 206 -7.25 0.62 -20.84
CA SER A 206 -6.31 0.72 -21.97
C SER A 206 -6.89 1.39 -23.21
N HIS A 207 -8.21 1.36 -23.38
CA HIS A 207 -8.93 1.97 -24.50
C HIS A 207 -9.20 3.48 -24.31
N LEU A 208 -8.96 4.03 -23.11
CA LEU A 208 -9.28 5.42 -22.80
C LEU A 208 -8.33 6.39 -23.49
N ALA A 209 -8.83 7.59 -23.81
CA ALA A 209 -8.03 8.62 -24.42
C ALA A 209 -6.99 9.16 -23.43
N GLU A 210 -5.81 9.53 -23.93
CA GLU A 210 -4.74 10.08 -23.11
C GLU A 210 -4.65 11.61 -23.25
N LYS A 211 -4.43 12.29 -22.12
CA LYS A 211 -4.07 13.70 -22.05
C LYS A 211 -2.61 13.83 -21.65
N VAL A 212 -1.82 14.45 -22.51
CA VAL A 212 -0.40 14.69 -22.26
C VAL A 212 -0.20 16.10 -21.70
N LEU A 213 0.61 16.21 -20.65
CA LEU A 213 1.10 17.46 -20.09
C LEU A 213 2.61 17.41 -19.92
N HIS A 214 3.28 18.55 -20.01
CA HIS A 214 4.74 18.68 -19.91
C HIS A 214 5.13 19.46 -18.67
N LEU A 215 6.13 18.97 -17.95
CA LEU A 215 6.73 19.67 -16.81
C LEU A 215 7.68 20.73 -17.36
N THR A 216 7.46 21.99 -17.00
CA THR A 216 8.28 23.13 -17.42
C THR A 216 8.57 24.06 -16.25
N ASP A 217 9.50 24.99 -16.41
CA ASP A 217 9.78 26.05 -15.42
C ASP A 217 8.56 26.96 -15.16
N ASN A 218 7.55 26.94 -16.04
CA ASN A 218 6.29 27.68 -15.89
C ASN A 218 5.15 26.85 -15.29
N GLY A 219 5.38 25.57 -14.95
CA GLY A 219 4.38 24.64 -14.44
C GLY A 219 4.07 23.50 -15.40
N LEU A 220 2.89 22.91 -15.24
CA LEU A 220 2.41 21.77 -16.02
C LEU A 220 1.54 22.26 -17.20
N THR A 221 2.03 22.12 -18.43
CA THR A 221 1.47 22.77 -19.63
C THR A 221 1.18 21.79 -20.77
N ASP A 222 0.37 22.20 -21.74
CA ASP A 222 0.14 21.43 -22.98
C ASP A 222 1.35 21.42 -23.91
N ASP A 223 2.12 22.49 -23.89
CA ASP A 223 3.30 22.65 -24.73
C ASP A 223 4.57 22.25 -23.97
N THR A 224 5.55 21.72 -24.70
CA THR A 224 6.91 21.53 -24.19
C THR A 224 7.57 22.86 -23.84
N GLY A 225 8.43 22.88 -22.82
CA GLY A 225 9.18 24.06 -22.43
C GLY A 225 10.52 23.69 -21.78
N THR A 226 11.26 24.71 -21.33
CA THR A 226 12.47 24.48 -20.55
C THR A 226 12.11 23.91 -19.18
N LEU A 227 12.97 23.02 -18.67
CA LEU A 227 12.89 22.51 -17.32
C LEU A 227 14.29 22.52 -16.72
N SER A 228 14.44 23.12 -15.54
CA SER A 228 15.74 23.28 -14.89
C SER A 228 15.73 23.02 -13.38
N SER A 229 14.64 22.43 -12.88
CA SER A 229 14.45 22.15 -11.45
C SER A 229 15.51 21.19 -10.90
N VAL A 230 15.99 21.51 -9.71
CA VAL A 230 16.90 20.67 -8.92
C VAL A 230 16.13 20.15 -7.71
N ILE A 231 16.22 18.84 -7.49
CA ILE A 231 15.57 18.12 -6.39
C ILE A 231 16.67 17.66 -5.44
N GLN A 232 16.62 18.14 -4.21
CA GLN A 232 17.45 17.67 -3.11
C GLN A 232 16.61 17.74 -1.83
N THR A 233 15.80 16.71 -1.65
CA THR A 233 14.76 16.66 -0.62
C THR A 233 15.34 16.23 0.72
N PRO A 234 15.01 16.92 1.83
CA PRO A 234 15.34 16.44 3.18
C PRO A 234 14.78 15.05 3.46
N ALA A 235 15.52 14.20 4.18
CA ALA A 235 15.19 12.77 4.31
C ALA A 235 13.84 12.48 4.98
N HIS A 236 13.29 13.44 5.74
CA HIS A 236 12.00 13.34 6.44
C HIS A 236 10.77 13.69 5.58
N CYS A 237 10.93 14.08 4.32
CA CYS A 237 9.80 14.34 3.42
C CYS A 237 8.96 13.08 3.23
N GLY A 238 7.63 13.20 3.26
CA GLY A 238 6.69 12.09 3.15
C GLY A 238 5.85 11.86 4.42
N ALA A 239 5.94 12.73 5.41
CA ALA A 239 5.23 12.58 6.68
C ALA A 239 3.70 12.58 6.50
N ASP A 240 3.20 13.25 5.45
CA ASP A 240 1.77 13.28 5.10
C ASP A 240 1.40 12.20 4.05
N ALA A 241 2.27 11.23 3.78
CA ALA A 241 2.01 10.15 2.83
C ALA A 241 0.85 9.23 3.26
N GLY A 242 0.60 9.09 4.56
CA GLY A 242 -0.24 8.01 5.08
C GLY A 242 0.46 6.65 4.99
N GLU A 243 -0.23 5.60 5.42
CA GLU A 243 0.30 4.23 5.36
C GLU A 243 0.34 3.70 3.93
N TYR A 244 1.25 2.75 3.68
CA TYR A 244 1.25 2.01 2.43
C TYR A 244 -0.05 1.22 2.27
N CYS A 245 -0.46 0.51 3.33
CA CYS A 245 -1.70 -0.25 3.39
C CYS A 245 -2.55 0.23 4.56
N ALA A 246 -3.69 0.87 4.27
CA ALA A 246 -4.67 1.23 5.29
C ALA A 246 -5.55 0.01 5.61
N ILE A 247 -5.54 -0.45 6.87
CA ILE A 247 -6.15 -1.73 7.30
C ILE A 247 -6.78 -1.61 8.69
N TRP A 248 -6.13 -0.97 9.65
CA TRP A 248 -6.51 -1.12 11.05
C TRP A 248 -7.66 -0.18 11.39
N LEU A 249 -7.35 0.90 12.10
CA LEU A 249 -8.26 1.89 12.64
C LEU A 249 -7.48 3.20 12.74
N GLY A 250 -8.09 4.31 12.32
CA GLY A 250 -7.51 5.65 12.50
C GLY A 250 -6.97 6.31 11.23
N PRO A 251 -6.28 7.46 11.36
CA PRO A 251 -5.90 8.31 10.24
C PRO A 251 -4.73 7.74 9.41
N GLU A 252 -5.01 6.69 8.63
CA GLU A 252 -4.06 5.96 7.78
C GLU A 252 -3.95 6.51 6.35
N MET A 253 -4.96 7.25 5.88
CA MET A 253 -4.96 7.82 4.53
C MET A 253 -4.05 9.05 4.45
N PRO A 254 -3.60 9.44 3.24
CA PRO A 254 -2.78 10.64 3.08
C PRO A 254 -3.44 11.90 3.65
N GLY A 255 -2.63 12.68 4.36
CA GLY A 255 -2.99 13.98 4.89
C GLY A 255 -2.97 15.09 3.82
N ASP A 256 -2.97 16.33 4.30
CA ASP A 256 -2.80 17.49 3.42
C ASP A 256 -1.34 17.56 2.95
N GLN A 257 -1.14 17.50 1.63
CA GLN A 257 0.19 17.38 1.05
C GLN A 257 1.00 18.68 1.10
N ARG A 258 0.48 19.78 1.64
CA ARG A 258 1.18 21.08 1.69
C ARG A 258 2.55 21.03 2.36
N HIS A 259 2.75 20.24 3.42
CA HIS A 259 4.07 20.15 4.07
C HIS A 259 5.06 19.42 3.16
N ASP A 260 4.68 18.27 2.63
CA ASP A 260 5.52 17.50 1.70
C ASP A 260 5.73 18.26 0.37
N ASP A 261 4.75 19.03 -0.12
CA ASP A 261 4.88 19.90 -1.29
C ASP A 261 5.93 20.99 -1.07
N ALA A 262 6.04 21.54 0.15
CA ALA A 262 7.07 22.52 0.49
C ALA A 262 8.50 21.94 0.47
N LEU A 263 8.64 20.61 0.54
CA LEU A 263 9.91 19.89 0.46
C LEU A 263 10.18 19.31 -0.95
N SER A 264 9.31 19.59 -1.92
CA SER A 264 9.32 19.01 -3.26
C SER A 264 9.43 20.07 -4.36
N ALA A 265 9.91 19.67 -5.54
CA ALA A 265 9.69 20.46 -6.75
C ALA A 265 8.23 20.28 -7.20
N THR A 266 7.49 21.38 -7.42
CA THR A 266 6.07 21.34 -7.75
C THR A 266 5.77 21.98 -9.10
N PHE A 267 4.90 21.34 -9.88
CA PHE A 267 4.49 21.79 -11.22
C PHE A 267 2.97 21.78 -11.33
N ASP A 268 2.39 22.98 -11.47
CA ASP A 268 0.94 23.16 -11.43
C ASP A 268 0.37 23.45 -12.81
N THR A 269 -0.82 22.94 -13.10
CA THR A 269 -1.61 23.42 -14.23
C THR A 269 -2.16 24.81 -13.93
N ALA A 270 -2.61 25.51 -14.98
CA ALA A 270 -3.65 26.52 -14.82
C ALA A 270 -4.91 25.90 -14.16
N PRO A 271 -5.81 26.70 -13.56
CA PRO A 271 -7.11 26.18 -13.12
C PRO A 271 -7.81 25.50 -14.29
N LEU A 272 -8.30 24.28 -14.09
CA LEU A 272 -8.92 23.50 -15.15
C LEU A 272 -10.19 24.19 -15.64
N ALA A 273 -10.40 24.23 -16.96
CA ALA A 273 -11.56 24.89 -17.55
C ALA A 273 -12.86 24.08 -17.39
N ALA A 274 -12.75 22.77 -17.16
CA ALA A 274 -13.84 21.84 -16.96
C ALA A 274 -13.42 20.75 -15.97
N ASP A 275 -14.40 19.99 -15.48
CA ASP A 275 -14.13 18.79 -14.68
C ASP A 275 -13.28 17.81 -15.49
N PHE A 276 -12.32 17.16 -14.83
CA PHE A 276 -11.38 16.24 -15.46
C PHE A 276 -11.36 14.91 -14.70
N ASP A 277 -11.82 13.85 -15.36
CA ASP A 277 -11.88 12.50 -14.78
C ASP A 277 -10.64 11.70 -15.19
N ILE A 278 -9.80 11.38 -14.21
CA ILE A 278 -8.65 10.49 -14.36
C ILE A 278 -9.12 9.09 -14.04
N VAL A 279 -9.08 8.17 -15.01
CA VAL A 279 -9.49 6.76 -14.82
C VAL A 279 -8.42 5.85 -15.40
N GLY A 280 -7.57 5.29 -14.54
CA GLY A 280 -6.40 4.49 -14.92
C GLY A 280 -5.15 4.91 -14.17
N ALA A 281 -3.99 4.44 -14.63
CA ALA A 281 -2.68 4.80 -14.10
C ALA A 281 -2.09 5.97 -14.88
N PRO A 282 -1.86 7.15 -14.25
CA PRO A 282 -1.03 8.18 -14.84
C PRO A 282 0.41 7.68 -15.05
N ARG A 283 1.04 8.04 -16.17
CA ARG A 283 2.45 7.72 -16.45
C ARG A 283 3.31 8.96 -16.37
N ILE A 284 4.43 8.88 -15.67
CA ILE A 284 5.45 9.93 -15.66
C ILE A 284 6.69 9.47 -16.43
N SER A 285 7.23 10.35 -17.26
CA SER A 285 8.53 10.18 -17.91
C SER A 285 9.39 11.41 -17.65
N LEU A 286 10.64 11.21 -17.22
CA LEU A 286 11.56 12.28 -16.84
C LEU A 286 12.94 12.01 -17.44
N ASP A 287 13.52 13.03 -18.07
CA ASP A 287 14.96 13.06 -18.34
C ASP A 287 15.65 13.78 -17.20
N LEU A 288 16.62 13.15 -16.56
CA LEU A 288 17.29 13.70 -15.40
C LEU A 288 18.76 13.30 -15.31
N THR A 289 19.53 14.06 -14.53
CA THR A 289 20.88 13.68 -14.09
C THR A 289 20.88 13.44 -12.58
N SER A 290 21.81 12.61 -12.12
CA SER A 290 22.10 12.42 -10.69
C SER A 290 23.58 12.64 -10.39
N ASP A 291 23.89 13.09 -9.18
CA ASP A 291 25.25 13.21 -8.66
C ASP A 291 25.72 11.96 -7.89
N ARG A 292 24.83 10.99 -7.63
CA ARG A 292 25.12 9.76 -6.85
C ARG A 292 24.82 8.49 -7.63
N PRO A 293 25.56 7.39 -7.37
CA PRO A 293 25.38 6.13 -8.10
C PRO A 293 24.14 5.34 -7.64
N GLN A 294 23.49 5.78 -6.56
CA GLN A 294 22.26 5.24 -6.00
C GLN A 294 21.35 6.40 -5.59
N GLY A 295 20.05 6.19 -5.71
CA GLY A 295 19.05 7.19 -5.34
C GLY A 295 17.65 6.71 -5.71
N GLN A 296 16.67 7.45 -5.24
CA GLN A 296 15.26 7.16 -5.48
C GLN A 296 14.51 8.43 -5.85
N ILE A 297 13.35 8.27 -6.47
CA ILE A 297 12.47 9.37 -6.83
C ILE A 297 11.04 8.99 -6.44
N ALA A 298 10.32 9.96 -5.90
CA ALA A 298 8.90 9.87 -5.58
C ALA A 298 8.16 10.96 -6.35
N VAL A 299 7.12 10.56 -7.07
CA VAL A 299 6.26 11.45 -7.86
C VAL A 299 4.84 11.32 -7.32
N ARG A 300 4.26 12.45 -6.93
CA ARG A 300 2.88 12.53 -6.44
C ARG A 300 2.06 13.35 -7.41
N LEU A 301 0.88 12.85 -7.77
CA LEU A 301 -0.14 13.63 -8.46
C LEU A 301 -1.14 14.12 -7.43
N ASN A 302 -1.28 15.44 -7.34
CA ASN A 302 -2.07 16.13 -6.34
C ASN A 302 -3.18 16.96 -6.99
N HIS A 303 -4.32 17.02 -6.30
CA HIS A 303 -5.42 17.93 -6.57
C HIS A 303 -5.29 19.14 -5.64
N VAL A 304 -5.02 20.31 -6.21
CA VAL A 304 -4.90 21.58 -5.47
C VAL A 304 -6.22 22.34 -5.52
N HIS A 305 -6.76 22.62 -4.33
CA HIS A 305 -8.00 23.36 -4.12
C HIS A 305 -7.79 24.89 -4.30
N PRO A 306 -8.84 25.68 -4.57
CA PRO A 306 -8.74 27.13 -4.76
C PRO A 306 -8.10 27.89 -3.59
N ASP A 307 -8.18 27.34 -2.37
CA ASP A 307 -7.57 27.91 -1.17
C ASP A 307 -6.16 27.34 -0.86
N GLY A 308 -5.63 26.49 -1.75
CA GLY A 308 -4.29 25.93 -1.67
C GLY A 308 -4.18 24.60 -0.92
N ALA A 309 -5.26 24.03 -0.36
CA ALA A 309 -5.19 22.67 0.20
C ALA A 309 -4.79 21.66 -0.89
N SER A 310 -3.93 20.70 -0.55
CA SER A 310 -3.34 19.75 -1.51
C SER A 310 -3.75 18.33 -1.15
N THR A 311 -4.51 17.68 -2.04
CA THR A 311 -5.01 16.30 -1.84
C THR A 311 -4.26 15.34 -2.74
N ARG A 312 -3.65 14.29 -2.17
CA ARG A 312 -2.99 13.25 -2.97
C ARG A 312 -4.02 12.46 -3.77
N ILE A 313 -3.90 12.44 -5.10
CA ILE A 313 -4.73 11.63 -6.00
C ILE A 313 -4.12 10.23 -6.10
N THR A 314 -2.84 10.17 -6.48
CA THR A 314 -2.05 8.95 -6.62
C THR A 314 -0.57 9.28 -6.53
N TYR A 315 0.29 8.27 -6.47
CA TYR A 315 1.74 8.43 -6.43
C TYR A 315 2.44 7.22 -7.07
N GLY A 316 3.73 7.38 -7.29
CA GLY A 316 4.63 6.34 -7.75
C GLY A 316 6.03 6.62 -7.22
N VAL A 317 6.81 5.57 -7.03
CA VAL A 317 8.19 5.64 -6.56
C VAL A 317 9.06 4.76 -7.44
N LEU A 318 10.32 5.14 -7.60
CA LEU A 318 11.29 4.36 -8.35
C LEU A 318 12.66 4.47 -7.69
N ASN A 319 13.28 3.32 -7.44
CA ASN A 319 14.70 3.22 -7.18
C ASN A 319 15.42 3.36 -8.53
N LEU A 320 16.26 4.38 -8.67
CA LEU A 320 16.91 4.74 -9.93
C LEU A 320 17.90 3.66 -10.40
N CYS A 321 18.35 2.77 -9.52
CA CYS A 321 19.13 1.61 -9.91
C CYS A 321 18.29 0.51 -10.60
N HIS A 322 16.98 0.49 -10.36
CA HIS A 322 16.03 -0.45 -10.93
C HIS A 322 15.34 0.07 -12.21
N ARG A 323 15.71 1.28 -12.67
CA ARG A 323 15.07 1.99 -13.80
C ARG A 323 14.93 1.16 -15.09
N ASP A 324 15.93 0.33 -15.39
CA ASP A 324 16.01 -0.44 -16.63
C ASP A 324 15.52 -1.89 -16.42
N SER A 325 15.71 -2.43 -15.22
CA SER A 325 15.33 -3.79 -14.86
C SER A 325 15.29 -3.97 -13.34
N PRO A 326 14.17 -4.43 -12.76
CA PRO A 326 14.12 -4.77 -11.35
C PRO A 326 14.83 -6.10 -11.01
N GLU A 327 15.15 -6.92 -12.01
CA GLU A 327 15.84 -8.21 -11.84
C GLU A 327 17.36 -8.03 -11.82
N THR A 328 17.85 -7.11 -12.66
CA THR A 328 19.26 -6.83 -12.88
C THR A 328 19.52 -5.33 -12.71
N PRO A 329 19.39 -4.79 -11.49
CA PRO A 329 19.63 -3.38 -11.24
C PRO A 329 21.08 -3.00 -11.57
N ALA A 330 21.28 -1.74 -11.92
CA ALA A 330 22.58 -1.18 -12.26
C ALA A 330 22.74 0.21 -11.67
N THR A 331 23.98 0.59 -11.36
CA THR A 331 24.29 1.93 -10.83
C THR A 331 23.73 3.04 -11.73
N VAL A 332 23.34 4.14 -11.10
CA VAL A 332 22.90 5.35 -11.81
C VAL A 332 24.09 5.94 -12.60
N PRO A 333 23.91 6.34 -13.87
CA PRO A 333 24.97 6.96 -14.67
C PRO A 333 25.20 8.41 -14.22
N CYS A 334 26.00 8.60 -13.16
CA CYS A 334 26.23 9.92 -12.56
C CYS A 334 26.74 10.94 -13.58
N GLY A 335 26.14 12.14 -13.57
CA GLY A 335 26.52 13.26 -14.43
C GLY A 335 25.96 13.20 -15.86
N ASP A 336 25.55 12.03 -16.35
CA ASP A 336 24.91 11.87 -17.65
C ASP A 336 23.39 12.00 -17.53
N VAL A 337 22.74 12.48 -18.61
CA VAL A 337 21.27 12.50 -18.68
C VAL A 337 20.78 11.10 -19.02
N PHE A 338 19.79 10.63 -18.25
CA PHE A 338 19.09 9.38 -18.52
C PHE A 338 17.57 9.57 -18.34
N THR A 339 16.81 8.71 -19.00
CA THR A 339 15.35 8.73 -18.94
C THR A 339 14.86 7.69 -17.93
N VAL A 340 13.86 8.07 -17.13
CA VAL A 340 13.06 7.12 -16.34
C VAL A 340 11.61 7.26 -16.73
N SER A 341 10.88 6.14 -16.77
CA SER A 341 9.45 6.13 -17.02
C SER A 341 8.78 5.07 -16.16
N PHE A 342 7.74 5.46 -15.43
CA PHE A 342 6.98 4.54 -14.59
C PHE A 342 5.54 5.03 -14.40
N ASP A 343 4.67 4.09 -14.06
CA ASP A 343 3.27 4.35 -13.79
C ASP A 343 3.09 4.76 -12.31
N LEU A 344 2.23 5.75 -12.07
CA LEU A 344 1.65 6.00 -10.75
C LEU A 344 0.50 5.01 -10.55
N ASP A 345 0.07 4.78 -9.30
CA ASP A 345 -0.99 3.81 -9.05
C ASP A 345 -2.31 4.16 -9.75
N HIS A 346 -3.03 3.12 -10.17
CA HIS A 346 -4.36 3.25 -10.78
C HIS A 346 -5.33 3.99 -9.86
N ILE A 347 -6.17 4.84 -10.45
CA ILE A 347 -7.18 5.61 -9.72
C ILE A 347 -8.39 5.90 -10.61
N ALA A 348 -9.56 6.11 -10.00
CA ALA A 348 -10.69 6.80 -10.62
C ALA A 348 -11.02 8.06 -9.80
N TYR A 349 -10.65 9.23 -10.31
CA TYR A 349 -10.72 10.50 -9.57
C TYR A 349 -11.16 11.67 -10.46
N ARG A 350 -12.09 12.50 -9.98
CA ARG A 350 -12.49 13.75 -10.63
C ARG A 350 -11.83 14.96 -9.98
N VAL A 351 -11.15 15.78 -10.79
CA VAL A 351 -10.73 17.12 -10.41
C VAL A 351 -11.76 18.15 -10.92
N PRO A 352 -12.37 18.96 -10.04
CA PRO A 352 -13.38 19.93 -10.46
C PRO A 352 -12.81 21.08 -11.30
N ALA A 353 -13.65 21.67 -12.15
CA ALA A 353 -13.34 22.92 -12.84
C ALA A 353 -12.93 24.03 -11.84
N GLY A 354 -11.93 24.82 -12.21
CA GLY A 354 -11.36 25.88 -11.36
C GLY A 354 -10.33 25.41 -10.33
N HIS A 355 -10.14 24.10 -10.16
CA HIS A 355 -9.07 23.51 -9.35
C HIS A 355 -7.85 23.21 -10.23
N ARG A 356 -6.72 22.77 -9.63
CA ARG A 356 -5.49 22.48 -10.37
C ARG A 356 -5.01 21.05 -10.15
N LEU A 357 -4.30 20.53 -11.14
CA LEU A 357 -3.43 19.38 -10.97
C LEU A 357 -2.03 19.88 -10.61
N ARG A 358 -1.36 19.16 -9.71
CA ARG A 358 0.03 19.38 -9.32
C ARG A 358 0.81 18.09 -9.43
N VAL A 359 1.98 18.14 -10.05
CA VAL A 359 2.99 17.09 -9.91
C VAL A 359 4.01 17.56 -8.88
N SER A 360 4.18 16.79 -7.80
CA SER A 360 5.22 17.03 -6.79
C SER A 360 6.29 15.94 -6.91
N VAL A 361 7.56 16.36 -7.08
CA VAL A 361 8.71 15.47 -7.25
C VAL A 361 9.69 15.65 -6.10
N SER A 362 10.01 14.54 -5.42
CA SER A 362 11.02 14.47 -4.35
C SER A 362 11.95 13.28 -4.56
N ASN A 363 13.11 13.27 -3.90
CA ASN A 363 14.01 12.11 -3.85
C ASN A 363 14.11 11.47 -2.44
N ALA A 364 13.13 11.77 -1.59
CA ALA A 364 12.86 11.10 -0.32
C ALA A 364 11.35 10.98 -0.10
N TYR A 365 10.91 9.92 0.58
CA TYR A 365 9.50 9.68 0.90
C TYR A 365 9.31 8.85 2.18
N TRP A 366 9.90 9.32 3.28
CA TRP A 366 9.84 8.72 4.62
C TRP A 366 8.55 9.10 5.36
N PRO A 367 7.92 8.19 6.14
CA PRO A 367 8.35 6.83 6.48
C PRO A 367 7.82 5.76 5.52
N LEU A 368 7.23 6.11 4.37
CA LEU A 368 6.72 5.10 3.45
C LEU A 368 7.88 4.29 2.82
N ILE A 369 8.96 4.97 2.44
CA ILE A 369 10.14 4.41 1.78
C ILE A 369 11.38 4.56 2.66
N TRP A 370 12.16 3.48 2.82
CA TRP A 370 13.47 3.52 3.47
C TRP A 370 14.45 4.35 2.64
N PRO A 371 15.27 5.24 3.24
CA PRO A 371 16.13 6.13 2.48
C PRO A 371 17.36 5.42 1.87
N SER A 372 17.78 5.91 0.69
CA SER A 372 19.09 5.62 0.09
C SER A 372 20.25 5.98 1.03
N PRO A 373 21.45 5.38 0.89
CA PRO A 373 22.53 5.54 1.87
C PRO A 373 23.16 6.94 1.87
N GLU A 374 23.00 7.70 0.79
CA GLU A 374 23.57 9.04 0.62
C GLU A 374 22.50 10.04 0.19
N ILE A 375 22.66 11.28 0.61
CA ILE A 375 21.89 12.40 0.06
C ILE A 375 22.34 12.61 -1.39
N SER A 376 21.38 12.58 -2.30
CA SER A 376 21.57 12.83 -3.73
C SER A 376 20.86 14.11 -4.17
N SER A 377 21.30 14.64 -5.31
CA SER A 377 20.70 15.73 -6.05
C SER A 377 20.30 15.22 -7.43
N LEU A 378 19.05 15.46 -7.81
CA LEU A 378 18.55 15.17 -9.15
C LEU A 378 18.28 16.47 -9.89
N ARG A 379 18.71 16.58 -11.14
CA ARG A 379 18.34 17.71 -12.00
C ARG A 379 17.40 17.24 -13.10
N LEU A 380 16.21 17.80 -13.17
CA LEU A 380 15.27 17.52 -14.26
C LEU A 380 15.64 18.34 -15.49
N ALA A 381 15.76 17.68 -16.64
CA ALA A 381 16.03 18.28 -17.93
C ALA A 381 14.77 18.32 -18.82
N SER A 382 13.91 17.32 -18.71
CA SER A 382 12.59 17.27 -19.36
C SER A 382 11.64 16.43 -18.51
N GLY A 383 10.33 16.63 -18.69
CA GLY A 383 9.33 15.81 -18.03
C GLY A 383 7.99 15.81 -18.74
N GLN A 384 7.31 14.67 -18.69
CA GLN A 384 6.00 14.45 -19.28
C GLN A 384 5.12 13.64 -18.34
N LEU A 385 3.87 14.06 -18.20
CA LEU A 385 2.80 13.34 -17.52
C LEU A 385 1.74 12.95 -18.56
N VAL A 386 1.42 11.66 -18.64
CA VAL A 386 0.32 11.12 -19.44
C VAL A 386 -0.82 10.74 -18.49
N LEU A 387 -2.00 11.29 -18.71
CA LEU A 387 -3.20 11.08 -17.90
C LEU A 387 -4.25 10.29 -18.70
N PRO A 388 -4.69 9.11 -18.22
CA PRO A 388 -5.81 8.41 -18.83
C PRO A 388 -7.10 9.17 -18.52
N HIS A 389 -7.68 9.76 -19.55
CA HIS A 389 -8.80 10.69 -19.48
C HIS A 389 -10.08 10.01 -19.97
N ARG A 390 -11.06 9.98 -19.08
CA ARG A 390 -12.40 9.49 -19.39
C ARG A 390 -13.37 10.64 -19.60
N PRO A 391 -14.05 10.75 -20.75
CA PRO A 391 -15.06 11.79 -20.95
C PRO A 391 -16.23 11.69 -19.95
N THR A 392 -16.64 12.84 -19.40
CA THR A 392 -17.75 12.95 -18.46
C THR A 392 -19.11 12.98 -19.20
N THR A 393 -19.52 11.87 -19.83
CA THR A 393 -20.76 11.82 -20.62
C THR A 393 -22.01 11.45 -19.80
N GLY A 394 -21.84 10.80 -18.64
CA GLY A 394 -22.93 10.29 -17.79
C GLY A 394 -23.72 9.14 -18.44
N GLY A 395 -24.65 8.53 -17.68
CA GLY A 395 -25.58 7.49 -18.18
C GLY A 395 -25.05 6.05 -18.13
N ASP A 396 -23.86 5.85 -17.60
CA ASP A 396 -23.13 4.59 -17.45
C ASP A 396 -23.04 4.11 -15.99
N GLU A 397 -23.89 4.67 -15.13
CA GLU A 397 -23.85 4.40 -13.70
C GLU A 397 -24.28 2.96 -13.39
N TYR A 398 -23.40 2.22 -12.72
CA TYR A 398 -23.70 0.88 -12.24
C TYR A 398 -24.27 0.94 -10.82
N VAL A 399 -25.35 0.18 -10.55
CA VAL A 399 -25.99 0.17 -9.24
C VAL A 399 -25.84 -1.21 -8.62
N PHE A 400 -25.08 -1.29 -7.54
CA PHE A 400 -24.96 -2.49 -6.73
C PHE A 400 -26.13 -2.59 -5.73
N PRO A 401 -26.56 -3.80 -5.35
CA PRO A 401 -27.44 -3.97 -4.20
C PRO A 401 -26.76 -3.48 -2.92
N PRO A 402 -27.53 -3.12 -1.88
CA PRO A 402 -26.96 -2.74 -0.59
C PRO A 402 -26.20 -3.92 0.07
N PRO A 403 -25.22 -3.64 0.95
CA PRO A 403 -24.47 -4.67 1.64
C PRO A 403 -25.38 -5.56 2.49
N VAL A 404 -25.14 -6.87 2.42
CA VAL A 404 -25.66 -7.84 3.39
C VAL A 404 -24.47 -8.29 4.23
N THR A 405 -24.66 -8.35 5.55
CA THR A 405 -23.65 -8.80 6.52
C THR A 405 -24.25 -9.85 7.44
N ALA A 406 -23.41 -10.72 7.97
CA ALA A 406 -23.80 -11.54 9.12
C ALA A 406 -24.01 -10.64 10.36
N PRO A 407 -24.71 -11.12 11.40
CA PRO A 407 -24.68 -10.47 12.71
C PRO A 407 -23.23 -10.25 13.16
N ALA A 408 -22.97 -9.12 13.80
CA ALA A 408 -21.65 -8.81 14.34
C ALA A 408 -21.24 -9.88 15.36
N TRP A 409 -19.94 -10.15 15.42
CA TRP A 409 -19.36 -11.05 16.41
C TRP A 409 -19.70 -10.54 17.82
N ALA A 410 -20.36 -11.39 18.61
CA ALA A 410 -20.82 -11.04 19.94
C ALA A 410 -19.66 -11.13 20.95
N THR A 411 -19.24 -9.97 21.46
CA THR A 411 -18.17 -9.86 22.45
C THR A 411 -18.55 -8.95 23.61
N GLU A 412 -17.92 -9.18 24.76
CA GLU A 412 -17.96 -8.30 25.93
C GLU A 412 -16.63 -7.55 26.02
N THR A 413 -16.67 -6.21 25.97
CA THR A 413 -15.47 -5.37 26.10
C THR A 413 -14.97 -5.34 27.56
N LEU A 414 -13.75 -5.80 27.78
CA LEU A 414 -13.06 -5.77 29.08
C LEU A 414 -12.07 -4.60 29.19
N ARG A 415 -11.45 -4.23 28.08
CA ARG A 415 -10.65 -3.00 27.90
C ARG A 415 -11.04 -2.39 26.55
N ALA A 416 -11.36 -1.10 26.54
CA ALA A 416 -11.70 -0.38 25.31
C ALA A 416 -10.45 -0.21 24.42
N GLU A 417 -10.67 -0.14 23.11
CA GLU A 417 -9.62 0.20 22.15
C GLU A 417 -9.15 1.66 22.30
N ASN A 418 -7.92 1.94 21.90
CA ASN A 418 -7.37 3.29 21.86
C ASN A 418 -6.25 3.39 20.81
N HIS A 419 -6.34 4.39 19.95
CA HIS A 419 -5.44 4.58 18.81
C HIS A 419 -4.78 5.94 18.85
N VAL A 420 -3.45 5.96 18.75
CA VAL A 420 -2.64 7.18 18.74
C VAL A 420 -1.75 7.17 17.52
N ARG A 421 -1.81 8.25 16.74
CA ARG A 421 -0.85 8.55 15.68
C ARG A 421 -0.37 9.97 15.85
N ARG A 422 0.93 10.16 16.03
CA ARG A 422 1.52 11.48 16.22
C ARG A 422 2.87 11.61 15.55
N GLN A 423 3.14 12.81 15.07
CA GLN A 423 4.45 13.21 14.59
C GLN A 423 5.12 14.07 15.66
N GLU A 424 6.38 13.81 15.95
CA GLU A 424 7.19 14.56 16.89
C GLU A 424 8.44 15.10 16.19
N THR A 425 8.89 16.29 16.59
CA THR A 425 10.21 16.82 16.24
C THR A 425 10.93 17.17 17.53
N ASP A 426 12.05 16.51 17.78
CA ASP A 426 12.96 16.90 18.85
C ASP A 426 13.74 18.15 18.40
N MET A 427 13.40 19.29 18.99
CA MET A 427 14.00 20.58 18.64
C MET A 427 15.47 20.72 19.05
N VAL A 428 15.98 19.85 19.92
CA VAL A 428 17.40 19.83 20.31
C VAL A 428 18.22 19.02 19.32
N THR A 429 17.73 17.85 18.91
CA THR A 429 18.48 16.91 18.05
C THR A 429 18.14 17.02 16.56
N GLY A 430 17.02 17.65 16.22
CA GLY A 430 16.46 17.71 14.86
C GLY A 430 15.80 16.41 14.39
N GLU A 431 15.70 15.39 15.24
CA GLU A 431 15.07 14.11 14.88
C GLU A 431 13.54 14.28 14.73
N VAL A 432 13.01 13.76 13.62
CA VAL A 432 11.58 13.66 13.34
C VAL A 432 11.14 12.22 13.56
N SER A 433 10.01 11.99 14.23
CA SER A 433 9.47 10.67 14.51
C SER A 433 7.98 10.55 14.19
N LEU A 434 7.56 9.46 13.54
CA LEU A 434 6.18 8.99 13.54
C LEU A 434 6.03 7.95 14.65
N ILE A 435 5.00 8.13 15.50
CA ILE A 435 4.66 7.23 16.60
C ILE A 435 3.24 6.73 16.39
N ILE A 436 3.10 5.41 16.42
CA ILE A 436 1.83 4.70 16.28
C ILE A 436 1.64 3.83 17.52
N GLU A 437 0.49 3.94 18.17
CA GLU A 437 0.08 3.07 19.27
C GLU A 437 -1.36 2.63 19.00
N ASP A 438 -1.55 1.35 18.65
CA ASP A 438 -2.85 0.76 18.37
C ASP A 438 -3.17 -0.30 19.44
N ASP A 439 -3.93 0.09 20.47
CA ASP A 439 -4.53 -0.84 21.44
C ASP A 439 -5.87 -1.30 20.88
N PHE A 440 -5.93 -2.57 20.44
CA PHE A 440 -7.15 -3.20 19.93
C PHE A 440 -8.13 -3.58 21.05
N GLY A 441 -7.86 -3.15 22.28
CA GLY A 441 -8.65 -3.45 23.46
C GLY A 441 -8.44 -4.87 23.94
N LYS A 442 -9.37 -5.30 24.79
CA LYS A 442 -9.44 -6.67 25.32
C LYS A 442 -10.90 -7.08 25.38
N VAL A 443 -11.23 -8.19 24.74
CA VAL A 443 -12.61 -8.64 24.58
C VAL A 443 -12.76 -10.08 25.04
N ARG A 444 -13.93 -10.41 25.59
CA ARG A 444 -14.36 -11.79 25.84
C ARG A 444 -15.34 -12.21 24.76
N ASP A 445 -15.09 -13.35 24.13
CA ASP A 445 -16.05 -13.98 23.23
C ASP A 445 -17.29 -14.44 24.03
N CYS A 446 -18.49 -14.04 23.61
CA CYS A 446 -19.74 -14.35 24.33
C CYS A 446 -20.24 -15.79 24.16
N ASP A 447 -19.73 -16.55 23.18
CA ASP A 447 -20.10 -17.94 22.92
C ASP A 447 -19.21 -18.91 23.71
N HIS A 448 -17.88 -18.77 23.58
CA HIS A 448 -16.90 -19.70 24.18
C HIS A 448 -16.02 -19.08 25.28
N GLY A 449 -16.21 -17.81 25.63
CA GLY A 449 -15.59 -17.17 26.79
C GLY A 449 -14.08 -16.91 26.67
N LEU A 450 -13.45 -17.10 25.50
CA LEU A 450 -12.03 -16.78 25.33
C LEU A 450 -11.85 -15.29 25.49
N ILE A 451 -10.82 -14.87 26.23
CA ILE A 451 -10.44 -13.47 26.30
C ILE A 451 -9.21 -13.26 25.44
N ALA A 452 -9.24 -12.25 24.57
CA ALA A 452 -8.10 -11.87 23.74
C ALA A 452 -7.91 -10.35 23.76
N GLY A 453 -6.66 -9.91 23.68
CA GLY A 453 -6.30 -8.50 23.53
C GLY A 453 -4.97 -8.37 22.81
N SER A 454 -4.77 -7.24 22.13
CA SER A 454 -3.54 -6.97 21.40
C SER A 454 -3.21 -5.49 21.42
N ILE A 455 -1.93 -5.15 21.47
CA ILE A 455 -1.44 -3.77 21.38
C ILE A 455 -0.21 -3.72 20.48
N ALA A 456 -0.27 -2.94 19.42
CA ALA A 456 0.85 -2.64 18.54
C ALA A 456 1.44 -1.26 18.84
N ARG A 457 2.76 -1.15 18.84
CA ARG A 457 3.48 0.11 19.08
C ARG A 457 4.62 0.23 18.09
N GLU A 458 4.66 1.33 17.35
CA GLU A 458 5.69 1.58 16.36
C GLU A 458 6.30 2.97 16.51
N ARG A 459 7.59 3.05 16.19
CA ARG A 459 8.32 4.31 16.09
C ARG A 459 9.24 4.29 14.88
N TRP A 460 9.04 5.27 14.00
CA TRP A 460 9.84 5.50 12.80
C TRP A 460 10.54 6.86 12.93
N SER A 461 11.86 6.87 13.08
CA SER A 461 12.63 8.09 13.32
C SER A 461 13.70 8.34 12.25
N ILE A 462 13.91 9.60 11.89
CA ILE A 462 14.97 10.04 10.97
C ILE A 462 15.35 11.51 11.24
N LYS A 463 16.57 11.90 10.88
CA LYS A 463 17.03 13.29 10.82
C LYS A 463 16.95 13.82 9.38
N PRO A 464 16.54 15.09 9.19
CA PRO A 464 16.40 15.69 7.86
C PRO A 464 17.65 15.65 6.96
N ASP A 465 18.84 15.69 7.56
CA ASP A 465 20.15 15.83 6.91
C ASP A 465 21.03 14.57 7.02
N ASP A 466 20.50 13.47 7.57
CA ASP A 466 21.23 12.22 7.75
C ASP A 466 20.32 11.01 7.45
N PRO A 467 20.32 10.48 6.21
CA PRO A 467 19.51 9.31 5.87
C PRO A 467 19.92 8.05 6.64
N LEU A 468 21.15 7.96 7.16
CA LEU A 468 21.63 6.81 7.93
C LEU A 468 21.11 6.82 9.38
N SER A 469 20.47 7.91 9.82
CA SER A 469 19.76 7.96 11.10
C SER A 469 18.41 7.23 11.08
N ALA A 470 17.95 6.78 9.90
CA ALA A 470 16.68 6.08 9.75
C ALA A 470 16.61 4.83 10.63
N LYS A 471 15.51 4.73 11.39
CA LYS A 471 15.30 3.63 12.33
C LYS A 471 13.81 3.33 12.48
N GLY A 472 13.47 2.05 12.38
CA GLY A 472 12.16 1.51 12.71
C GLY A 472 12.22 0.64 13.97
N VAL A 473 11.25 0.77 14.85
CA VAL A 473 11.08 -0.06 16.04
C VAL A 473 9.61 -0.44 16.16
N CYS A 474 9.33 -1.73 16.33
CA CYS A 474 7.99 -2.25 16.56
C CYS A 474 7.97 -3.06 17.86
N HIS A 475 6.89 -2.97 18.62
CA HIS A 475 6.62 -3.71 19.84
C HIS A 475 5.16 -4.13 19.87
N TRP A 476 4.91 -5.44 19.95
CA TRP A 476 3.58 -6.00 20.09
C TRP A 476 3.41 -6.72 21.43
N THR A 477 2.24 -6.56 22.01
CA THR A 477 1.74 -7.37 23.13
C THR A 477 0.54 -8.17 22.64
N GLU A 478 0.56 -9.49 22.77
CA GLU A 478 -0.59 -10.35 22.51
C GLU A 478 -1.03 -11.04 23.80
N GLU A 479 -2.32 -10.98 24.13
CA GLU A 479 -2.90 -11.54 25.35
C GLU A 479 -3.97 -12.58 24.99
N LEU A 480 -3.96 -13.71 25.70
CA LEU A 480 -5.01 -14.73 25.67
C LEU A 480 -5.29 -15.21 27.10
N GLU A 481 -6.55 -15.20 27.53
CA GLU A 481 -6.93 -15.72 28.85
C GLU A 481 -8.08 -16.73 28.75
N ARG A 482 -7.95 -17.79 29.55
CA ARG A 482 -8.98 -18.79 29.77
C ARG A 482 -8.94 -19.28 31.20
N ASP A 483 -10.06 -19.13 31.91
CA ASP A 483 -10.20 -19.55 33.30
C ASP A 483 -9.06 -18.99 34.19
N ASP A 484 -8.17 -19.84 34.68
CA ASP A 484 -7.00 -19.51 35.49
C ASP A 484 -5.68 -19.43 34.69
N ILE A 485 -5.74 -19.58 33.36
CA ILE A 485 -4.61 -19.51 32.44
C ILE A 485 -4.59 -18.14 31.77
N ARG A 486 -3.49 -17.40 31.95
CA ARG A 486 -3.18 -16.16 31.23
C ARG A 486 -1.91 -16.34 30.43
N LEU A 487 -2.03 -16.25 29.12
CA LEU A 487 -0.93 -16.37 28.17
C LEU A 487 -0.67 -14.99 27.57
N ARG A 488 0.60 -14.62 27.48
CA ARG A 488 1.02 -13.37 26.86
C ARG A 488 2.28 -13.58 26.06
N THR A 489 2.38 -12.94 24.89
CA THR A 489 3.66 -12.74 24.23
C THR A 489 4.00 -11.26 24.13
N GLU A 490 5.28 -10.95 24.31
CA GLU A 490 5.84 -9.66 23.96
C GLU A 490 6.81 -9.88 22.81
N THR A 491 6.64 -9.11 21.74
CA THR A 491 7.53 -9.21 20.60
C THR A 491 8.09 -7.85 20.24
N HIS A 492 9.41 -7.80 20.03
CA HIS A 492 10.13 -6.59 19.66
C HIS A 492 10.86 -6.82 18.35
N SER A 493 10.86 -5.83 17.47
CA SER A 493 11.72 -5.82 16.29
C SER A 493 12.23 -4.41 16.01
N LYS A 494 13.42 -4.33 15.40
CA LYS A 494 14.08 -3.08 15.08
C LYS A 494 14.89 -3.25 13.80
N MET A 495 14.87 -2.21 12.96
CA MET A 495 15.73 -2.06 11.79
C MET A 495 16.38 -0.68 11.78
N TRP A 496 17.63 -0.64 11.37
CA TRP A 496 18.37 0.58 11.00
C TRP A 496 19.40 0.21 9.92
N SER A 497 20.05 1.19 9.30
CA SER A 497 21.05 0.93 8.26
C SER A 497 22.26 1.85 8.38
N ASP A 498 23.45 1.32 8.10
CA ASP A 498 24.60 2.14 7.73
C ASP A 498 24.70 2.28 6.20
N ALA A 499 25.84 2.77 5.70
CA ALA A 499 26.05 2.99 4.28
C ALA A 499 26.06 1.70 3.43
N THR A 500 26.30 0.54 4.06
CA THR A 500 26.53 -0.74 3.38
C THR A 500 25.66 -1.89 3.90
N LEU A 501 25.11 -1.78 5.11
CA LEU A 501 24.37 -2.85 5.77
C LEU A 501 23.04 -2.33 6.30
N PHE A 502 22.01 -3.16 6.18
CA PHE A 502 20.86 -3.15 7.06
C PHE A 502 21.16 -3.99 8.29
N HIS A 503 20.71 -3.54 9.46
CA HIS A 503 20.86 -4.22 10.74
C HIS A 503 19.49 -4.47 11.36
N LEU A 504 19.20 -5.74 11.64
CA LEU A 504 17.94 -6.15 12.25
C LEU A 504 18.19 -6.83 13.59
N THR A 505 17.31 -6.54 14.55
CA THR A 505 17.23 -7.27 15.82
C THR A 505 15.78 -7.54 16.14
N ALA A 506 15.47 -8.72 16.66
CA ALA A 506 14.14 -9.06 17.14
C ALA A 506 14.21 -9.92 18.41
N ARG A 507 13.14 -9.88 19.20
CA ARG A 507 12.98 -10.65 20.42
C ARG A 507 11.53 -11.12 20.53
N VAL A 508 11.34 -12.33 21.04
CA VAL A 508 10.03 -12.85 21.46
C VAL A 508 10.16 -13.36 22.89
N GLU A 509 9.20 -13.00 23.73
CA GLU A 509 9.05 -13.46 25.11
C GLU A 509 7.65 -14.06 25.25
N ALA A 510 7.53 -15.21 25.90
CA ALA A 510 6.26 -15.86 26.15
C ALA A 510 6.07 -16.11 27.65
N TYR A 511 4.91 -15.73 28.16
CA TYR A 511 4.55 -15.77 29.56
C TYR A 511 3.32 -16.64 29.78
N GLU A 512 3.35 -17.42 30.85
CA GLU A 512 2.19 -18.13 31.40
C GLU A 512 2.00 -17.69 32.84
N ASN A 513 0.84 -17.10 33.15
CA ASN A 513 0.51 -16.56 34.47
C ASN A 513 1.61 -15.64 35.02
N ASP A 514 2.06 -14.71 34.17
CA ASP A 514 3.15 -13.74 34.42
C ASP A 514 4.54 -14.35 34.65
N ILE A 515 4.70 -15.67 34.46
CA ILE A 515 5.99 -16.35 34.51
C ILE A 515 6.54 -16.46 33.08
N LEU A 516 7.76 -15.96 32.85
CA LEU A 516 8.46 -16.14 31.58
C LEU A 516 8.80 -17.63 31.39
N ILE A 517 8.27 -18.24 30.33
CA ILE A 517 8.49 -19.66 30.02
C ILE A 517 9.34 -19.88 28.77
N TYR A 518 9.49 -18.85 27.94
CA TYR A 518 10.31 -18.89 26.73
C TYR A 518 10.77 -17.50 26.33
N GLU A 519 12.00 -17.39 25.85
CA GLU A 519 12.54 -16.19 25.21
C GLU A 519 13.46 -16.58 24.05
N ARG A 520 13.52 -15.74 23.02
CA ARG A 520 14.48 -15.88 21.90
C ARG A 520 14.83 -14.54 21.32
N ASP A 521 16.14 -14.29 21.17
CA ASP A 521 16.69 -13.16 20.46
C ASP A 521 17.16 -13.58 19.06
N VAL A 522 17.00 -12.67 18.10
CA VAL A 522 17.46 -12.79 16.71
C VAL A 522 18.22 -11.51 16.36
N ALA A 523 19.36 -11.64 15.69
CA ALA A 523 20.10 -10.51 15.15
C ALA A 523 20.67 -10.90 13.78
N ASP A 524 20.66 -9.95 12.85
CA ASP A 524 21.14 -10.18 11.49
C ASP A 524 21.67 -8.87 10.86
N SER A 525 22.60 -9.00 9.92
CA SER A 525 23.09 -7.90 9.10
C SER A 525 23.07 -8.33 7.63
N ILE A 526 22.50 -7.48 6.77
CA ILE A 526 22.27 -7.78 5.35
C ILE A 526 22.87 -6.66 4.51
N GLU A 527 23.64 -7.01 3.49
CA GLU A 527 24.25 -6.03 2.58
C GLU A 527 23.18 -5.23 1.83
N ARG A 528 23.41 -3.92 1.70
CA ARG A 528 22.62 -3.02 0.85
C ARG A 528 23.03 -3.26 -0.59
N HIS A 529 22.14 -3.84 -1.38
CA HIS A 529 22.37 -4.16 -2.78
C HIS A 529 21.50 -3.28 -3.66
N PHE A 530 22.08 -2.16 -4.12
CA PHE A 530 21.40 -1.10 -4.87
C PHE A 530 20.25 -0.43 -4.12
N MET A 531 20.34 -0.32 -2.79
CA MET A 531 19.31 0.28 -1.92
C MET A 531 19.88 1.16 -0.83
#